data_AF-A0A5C3KAT5-F1
#
_entry.id   AF-A0A5C3KAT5-F1
#
_cell.length_a   1.000
_cell.length_b   1.000
_cell.length_c   1.000
_cell.angle_alpha   90.00
_cell.angle_beta   90.00
_cell.angle_gamma   90.00
#
_symmetry.space_group_name_H-M   'P 1'
#
loop_
_entity.id
_entity.type
_entity.pdbx_description
1 polymer ?
#
loop_
_entity_poly.entity_id
_entity_poly.type
_entity_poly.pdbx_seq_one_letter_code
_entity_poly.pdbx_strand_id
1 'polypeptide(L)'
;MANLASASSLLSNPTSLLFGSTPKKSTTTGDRSRLQYTPQTPRTTGLNGNLFGSYDWTPTSSTSTLPNSTFASSSLGYFMFPTGVQPTVFDAEKAARIQEEEDKRERRAKEEADAAEARWKREEDDRVKAEAALKAVQDTLAKSREARVASEAEQARESEELWVQSGGVLRGPDGQRDLEKTQRIREELRLREVEKRLTERWEAYEKRWRKLVLLARDRGVAGVDIDVDSQYAGSDAGDLDGEDVMLKFADIPWPIEPPSQVSSIADAFANITISTAKSASNDKPAAVSVAKEVELSDLTLKNIQEFLYAPLTVRGSTISKKQRVRKSLLRWHPDKLTGITALVEPSEKAKVVEGVHAVVRVLQKMNAAL
;
A
#
# COMPACT_ATOMS: atom_id res chain seq x y z
N MET A 1 -23.73 -56.51 21.13
CA MET A 1 -22.34 -56.02 21.15
C MET A 1 -22.20 -54.93 20.10
N ALA A 2 -21.42 -53.90 20.41
CA ALA A 2 -21.11 -52.68 19.65
C ALA A 2 -22.12 -51.52 19.75
N ASN A 3 -21.91 -50.70 20.78
CA ASN A 3 -22.29 -49.28 20.85
C ASN A 3 -21.33 -48.48 19.95
N LEU A 4 -21.87 -47.61 19.10
CA LEU A 4 -21.13 -46.51 18.47
C LEU A 4 -21.84 -45.21 18.79
N ALA A 5 -21.21 -44.43 19.67
CA ALA A 5 -21.64 -43.13 20.12
C ALA A 5 -21.23 -42.05 19.08
N SER A 6 -22.20 -41.29 18.60
CA SER A 6 -21.99 -40.03 17.87
C SER A 6 -21.63 -38.93 18.87
N ALA A 7 -20.41 -38.41 18.78
CA ALA A 7 -20.01 -37.18 19.46
C ALA A 7 -20.24 -36.00 18.52
N SER A 8 -21.36 -35.30 18.71
CA SER A 8 -21.61 -33.98 18.11
C SER A 8 -20.91 -32.91 18.95
N SER A 9 -19.84 -32.34 18.42
CA SER A 9 -19.14 -31.19 19.00
C SER A 9 -19.90 -29.90 18.72
N LEU A 10 -20.59 -29.39 19.74
CA LEU A 10 -21.12 -28.03 19.81
C LEU A 10 -19.96 -27.08 20.13
N LEU A 11 -19.52 -26.31 19.13
CA LEU A 11 -18.68 -25.13 19.35
C LEU A 11 -19.58 -23.92 19.48
N SER A 12 -19.79 -23.51 20.72
CA SER A 12 -20.35 -22.23 21.13
C SER A 12 -19.38 -21.11 20.76
N ASN A 13 -19.79 -20.18 19.89
CA ASN A 13 -19.12 -18.89 19.73
C ASN A 13 -19.70 -17.88 20.73
N PRO A 14 -18.90 -17.31 21.65
CA PRO A 14 -19.34 -16.19 22.46
C PRO A 14 -19.17 -14.86 21.71
N THR A 15 -20.30 -14.21 21.52
CA THR A 15 -20.56 -12.78 21.78
C THR A 15 -19.34 -11.86 21.87
N SER A 16 -19.20 -10.97 20.88
CA SER A 16 -18.60 -9.65 21.07
C SER A 16 -19.44 -8.60 20.34
N LEU A 17 -20.42 -8.07 21.08
CA LEU A 17 -21.08 -6.80 20.80
C LEU A 17 -20.08 -5.69 21.15
N LEU A 18 -19.54 -5.01 20.14
CA LEU A 18 -18.84 -3.74 20.33
C LEU A 18 -19.49 -2.69 19.43
N PHE A 19 -20.17 -1.77 20.11
CA PHE A 19 -20.82 -0.58 19.57
C PHE A 19 -19.81 0.29 18.81
N GLY A 20 -19.93 0.33 17.48
CA GLY A 20 -19.33 1.35 16.63
C GLY A 20 -20.29 2.52 16.45
N SER A 21 -20.19 3.53 17.31
CA SER A 21 -20.85 4.82 17.15
C SER A 21 -20.26 5.55 15.93
N THR A 22 -21.05 5.72 14.87
CA THR A 22 -20.68 6.57 13.74
C THR A 22 -20.87 8.05 14.11
N PRO A 23 -19.88 8.94 13.92
CA PRO A 23 -20.09 10.36 14.12
C PRO A 23 -20.97 10.94 13.00
N LYS A 24 -22.09 11.55 13.40
CA LYS A 24 -22.93 12.40 12.55
C LYS A 24 -22.08 13.55 11.99
N LYS A 25 -21.90 13.59 10.67
CA LYS A 25 -21.43 14.80 9.97
C LYS A 25 -22.55 15.83 9.99
N SER A 26 -22.44 16.83 10.85
CA SER A 26 -23.20 18.07 10.74
C SER A 26 -22.59 18.94 9.64
N THR A 27 -23.36 19.17 8.59
CA THR A 27 -23.05 20.12 7.52
C THR A 27 -23.19 21.53 8.08
N THR A 28 -22.10 22.13 8.56
CA THR A 28 -22.06 23.55 8.89
C THR A 28 -21.62 24.31 7.64
N THR A 29 -22.58 25.00 7.02
CA THR A 29 -22.38 26.04 6.02
C THR A 29 -21.59 27.17 6.64
N GLY A 30 -20.26 27.14 6.46
CA GLY A 30 -19.32 28.16 6.90
C GLY A 30 -18.98 29.10 5.75
N ASP A 31 -19.53 30.31 5.84
CA ASP A 31 -19.22 31.50 5.07
C ASP A 31 -17.70 31.77 5.02
N ARG A 32 -17.12 31.75 3.82
CA ARG A 32 -15.66 31.80 3.61
C ARG A 32 -15.26 33.20 3.16
N SER A 33 -15.18 34.10 4.14
CA SER A 33 -14.54 35.39 3.99
C SER A 33 -13.07 35.23 3.56
N ARG A 34 -12.81 35.84 2.40
CA ARG A 34 -11.56 35.91 1.65
C ARG A 34 -10.45 36.59 2.46
N LEU A 35 -9.59 35.83 3.12
CA LEU A 35 -8.32 36.33 3.64
C LEU A 35 -7.23 36.22 2.57
N GLN A 36 -6.78 37.38 2.10
CA GLN A 36 -5.64 37.53 1.20
C GLN A 36 -4.35 37.19 1.98
N TYR A 37 -3.78 36.01 1.72
CA TYR A 37 -2.41 35.71 2.13
C TYR A 37 -1.45 36.33 1.12
N THR A 38 -0.68 37.32 1.56
CA THR A 38 0.53 37.77 0.86
C THR A 38 1.73 36.96 1.39
N PRO A 39 2.61 36.45 0.51
CA PRO A 39 3.79 35.73 0.95
C PRO A 39 4.85 36.74 1.44
N GLN A 40 5.02 36.83 2.76
CA GLN A 40 6.19 37.49 3.35
C GLN A 40 7.37 36.53 3.30
N THR A 41 8.40 36.90 2.55
CA THR A 41 9.71 36.26 2.56
C THR A 41 10.40 36.46 3.91
N PRO A 42 10.92 35.42 4.59
CA PRO A 42 11.68 35.61 5.81
C PRO A 42 13.04 36.24 5.51
N ARG A 43 13.25 37.43 6.09
CA ARG A 43 14.54 38.11 6.19
C ARG A 43 15.44 37.30 7.10
N THR A 44 16.50 36.72 6.55
CA THR A 44 17.57 36.05 7.30
C THR A 44 18.43 37.11 7.98
N THR A 45 18.08 37.51 9.20
CA THR A 45 19.01 38.21 10.10
C THR A 45 19.91 37.19 10.75
N GLY A 46 21.21 37.29 10.44
CA GLY A 46 22.26 36.50 11.05
C GLY A 46 22.29 36.72 12.57
N LEU A 47 22.23 35.62 13.31
CA LEU A 47 22.59 35.56 14.70
C LEU A 47 23.68 34.50 14.82
N ASN A 48 24.91 35.01 14.90
CA ASN A 48 26.06 34.30 15.43
C ASN A 48 25.72 33.81 16.84
N GLY A 49 25.58 32.50 16.99
CA GLY A 49 25.37 31.83 18.25
C GLY A 49 26.16 30.54 18.29
N ASN A 50 27.48 30.68 18.44
CA ASN A 50 28.36 29.59 18.88
C ASN A 50 27.86 29.10 20.24
N LEU A 51 27.11 28.00 20.27
CA LEU A 51 26.77 27.29 21.49
C LEU A 51 26.60 25.78 21.25
N PHE A 52 27.45 25.20 20.41
CA PHE A 52 27.64 23.75 20.38
C PHE A 52 28.83 23.40 21.25
N GLY A 53 28.53 23.00 22.49
CA GLY A 53 29.45 22.26 23.34
C GLY A 53 29.76 20.93 22.67
N SER A 54 31.01 20.77 22.24
CA SER A 54 31.61 19.49 21.89
C SER A 54 31.63 18.62 23.15
N TYR A 55 30.81 17.59 23.20
CA TYR A 55 31.00 16.50 24.14
C TYR A 55 31.85 15.45 23.43
N ASP A 56 33.17 15.61 23.53
CA ASP A 56 34.13 14.56 23.18
C ASP A 56 33.96 13.41 24.18
N TRP A 57 33.21 12.38 23.79
CA TRP A 57 33.17 11.10 24.47
C TRP A 57 34.42 10.31 24.08
N THR A 58 35.50 10.47 24.84
CA THR A 58 36.62 9.52 24.82
C THR A 58 36.31 8.35 25.76
N PRO A 59 36.36 7.09 25.31
CA PRO A 59 36.25 5.94 26.20
C PRO A 59 37.56 5.78 26.97
N THR A 60 37.57 6.16 28.25
CA THR A 60 38.67 5.83 29.17
C THR A 60 38.53 4.37 29.60
N SER A 61 39.31 3.51 28.94
CA SER A 61 39.55 2.12 29.32
C SER A 61 40.35 2.08 30.63
N SER A 62 39.68 1.99 31.77
CA SER A 62 40.31 1.70 33.06
C SER A 62 40.54 0.19 33.18
N THR A 63 41.75 -0.24 32.82
CA THR A 63 42.30 -1.56 33.16
C THR A 63 42.58 -1.59 34.66
N SER A 64 41.73 -2.26 35.46
CA SER A 64 42.04 -2.53 36.86
C SER A 64 42.84 -3.83 36.97
N THR A 65 44.12 -3.65 37.30
CA THR A 65 45.07 -4.72 37.62
C THR A 65 44.83 -5.14 39.07
N LEU A 66 44.46 -6.40 39.29
CA LEU A 66 44.43 -7.02 40.63
C LEU A 66 45.85 -7.26 41.14
N PRO A 67 46.18 -6.95 42.40
CA PRO A 67 47.43 -7.39 43.00
C PRO A 67 47.34 -8.85 43.46
N ASN A 68 48.27 -9.65 42.94
CA ASN A 68 48.71 -10.92 43.50
C ASN A 68 49.19 -10.70 44.96
N SER A 69 48.51 -11.30 45.94
CA SER A 69 48.99 -11.35 47.33
C SER A 69 49.31 -12.77 47.72
N THR A 70 50.56 -13.13 47.44
CA THR A 70 51.28 -14.30 47.91
C THR A 70 51.63 -14.23 49.41
N PHE A 71 51.52 -15.39 50.07
CA PHE A 71 52.23 -15.85 51.29
C PHE A 71 52.13 -15.06 52.60
N ALA A 72 51.54 -15.71 53.61
CA ALA A 72 52.08 -15.73 54.98
C ALA A 72 51.66 -17.03 55.68
N SER A 73 52.54 -18.03 55.62
CA SER A 73 52.51 -19.22 56.46
C SER A 73 52.98 -18.85 57.88
N SER A 74 52.08 -18.85 58.85
CA SER A 74 52.43 -18.72 60.27
C SER A 74 52.43 -20.11 60.90
N SER A 75 53.63 -20.66 61.05
CA SER A 75 53.94 -21.81 61.89
C SER A 75 53.73 -21.45 63.37
N LEU A 76 52.78 -22.10 64.03
CA LEU A 76 52.57 -22.09 65.48
C LEU A 76 52.05 -23.50 65.81
N GLY A 77 52.77 -24.40 66.47
CA GLY A 77 53.52 -24.24 67.71
C GLY A 77 52.87 -25.19 68.73
N TYR A 78 53.43 -26.40 68.82
CA TYR A 78 53.35 -27.43 69.88
C TYR A 78 52.37 -27.22 71.05
N PHE A 79 51.56 -28.25 71.33
CA PHE A 79 51.46 -28.94 72.64
C PHE A 79 50.58 -30.19 72.48
N MET A 80 51.20 -31.38 72.38
CA MET A 80 50.51 -32.67 72.48
C MET A 80 50.44 -33.08 73.96
N PHE A 81 49.23 -33.12 74.52
CA PHE A 81 48.95 -33.78 75.80
C PHE A 81 48.25 -35.13 75.51
N PRO A 82 48.71 -36.26 76.08
CA PRO A 82 48.00 -37.53 75.97
C PRO A 82 46.90 -37.58 77.03
N THR A 83 45.67 -37.22 76.67
CA THR A 83 44.51 -37.43 77.54
C THR A 83 43.84 -38.75 77.18
N GLY A 84 44.29 -39.81 77.85
CA GLY A 84 43.51 -41.05 77.96
C GLY A 84 42.32 -40.79 78.88
N VAL A 85 41.18 -40.41 78.29
CA VAL A 85 39.89 -40.34 78.97
C VAL A 85 39.07 -41.52 78.45
N GLN A 86 38.85 -42.50 79.31
CA GLN A 86 37.94 -43.61 79.07
C GLN A 86 36.52 -43.04 78.92
N PRO A 87 35.78 -43.39 77.84
CA PRO A 87 34.44 -42.87 77.60
C PRO A 87 33.52 -43.29 78.74
N THR A 88 33.04 -42.29 79.48
CA THR A 88 31.99 -42.53 80.46
C THR A 88 30.65 -42.58 79.72
N VAL A 89 29.70 -43.39 80.20
CA VAL A 89 28.40 -43.60 79.56
C VAL A 89 27.58 -42.30 79.38
N PHE A 90 27.98 -41.20 80.05
CA PHE A 90 27.44 -39.84 79.86
C PHE A 90 27.93 -39.10 78.60
N ASP A 91 29.04 -39.54 77.98
CA ASP A 91 29.61 -38.89 76.78
C ASP A 91 28.86 -39.28 75.48
N ALA A 92 28.22 -40.46 75.47
CA ALA A 92 27.45 -40.94 74.31
C ALA A 92 26.20 -40.09 74.04
N GLU A 93 25.51 -39.64 75.09
CA GLU A 93 24.30 -38.81 74.96
C GLU A 93 24.65 -37.38 74.51
N LYS A 94 25.79 -36.84 74.98
CA LYS A 94 26.31 -35.54 74.54
C LYS A 94 26.79 -35.59 73.08
N ALA A 95 27.45 -36.67 72.66
CA ALA A 95 27.85 -36.88 71.27
C ALA A 95 26.65 -37.00 70.32
N ALA A 96 25.60 -37.74 70.71
CA ALA A 96 24.37 -37.85 69.94
C ALA A 96 23.67 -36.48 69.75
N ARG A 97 23.65 -35.65 70.80
CA ARG A 97 23.08 -34.29 70.75
C ARG A 97 23.91 -33.33 69.88
N ILE A 98 25.23 -33.50 69.84
CA ILE A 98 26.12 -32.74 68.93
C ILE A 98 25.86 -33.16 67.48
N GLN A 99 25.71 -34.46 67.22
CA GLN A 99 25.45 -34.99 65.89
C GLN A 99 24.09 -34.55 65.34
N GLU A 100 23.04 -34.54 66.18
CA GLU A 100 21.73 -34.00 65.80
C GLU A 100 21.79 -32.49 65.50
N GLU A 101 22.56 -31.72 66.27
CA GLU A 101 22.81 -30.30 66.00
C GLU A 101 23.55 -30.09 64.68
N GLU A 102 24.54 -30.92 64.36
CA GLU A 102 25.30 -30.88 63.10
C GLU A 102 24.41 -31.21 61.91
N ASP A 103 23.65 -32.31 61.95
CA ASP A 103 22.70 -32.67 60.89
C ASP A 103 21.67 -31.55 60.65
N LYS A 104 21.21 -30.90 61.73
CA LYS A 104 20.30 -29.77 61.65
C LYS A 104 20.95 -28.53 61.03
N ARG A 105 22.24 -28.28 61.31
CA ARG A 105 23.01 -27.22 60.66
C ARG A 105 23.25 -27.51 59.20
N GLU A 106 23.59 -28.75 58.85
CA GLU A 106 23.78 -29.17 57.46
C GLU A 106 22.48 -29.05 56.66
N ARG A 107 21.34 -29.46 57.21
CA ARG A 107 20.03 -29.26 56.57
C ARG A 107 19.70 -27.79 56.35
N ARG A 108 19.94 -26.93 57.36
CA ARG A 108 19.75 -25.48 57.22
C ARG A 108 20.69 -24.87 56.19
N ALA A 109 21.97 -25.28 56.19
CA ALA A 109 22.94 -24.82 55.21
C ALA A 109 22.58 -25.24 53.79
N LYS A 110 22.05 -26.47 53.61
CA LYS A 110 21.55 -26.94 52.33
C LYS A 110 20.31 -26.18 51.88
N GLU A 111 19.33 -26.00 52.76
CA GLU A 111 18.11 -25.21 52.48
C GLU A 111 18.45 -23.75 52.14
N GLU A 112 19.43 -23.16 52.82
CA GLU A 112 19.94 -21.82 52.54
C GLU A 112 20.67 -21.75 51.20
N ALA A 113 21.49 -22.74 50.87
CA ALA A 113 22.17 -22.85 49.58
C ALA A 113 21.15 -22.99 48.42
N ASP A 114 20.15 -23.87 48.57
CA ASP A 114 19.08 -24.05 47.59
C ASP A 114 18.25 -22.75 47.43
N ALA A 115 17.99 -22.05 48.53
CA ALA A 115 17.30 -20.76 48.50
C ALA A 115 18.14 -19.66 47.85
N ALA A 116 19.45 -19.63 48.07
CA ALA A 116 20.38 -18.69 47.44
C ALA A 116 20.47 -18.95 45.93
N GLU A 117 20.56 -20.21 45.52
CA GLU A 117 20.55 -20.60 44.10
C GLU A 117 19.24 -20.19 43.42
N ALA A 118 18.09 -20.40 44.09
CA ALA A 118 16.79 -19.99 43.57
C ALA A 118 16.66 -18.46 43.44
N ARG A 119 17.24 -17.69 44.36
CA ARG A 119 17.29 -16.21 44.26
C ARG A 119 18.15 -15.77 43.08
N TRP A 120 19.36 -16.32 42.96
CA TRP A 120 20.26 -16.02 41.85
C TRP A 120 19.64 -16.35 40.49
N LYS A 121 18.95 -17.49 40.35
CA LYS A 121 18.24 -17.85 39.10
C LYS A 121 17.13 -16.85 38.76
N ARG A 122 16.35 -16.37 39.73
CA ARG A 122 15.32 -15.35 39.50
C ARG A 122 15.92 -14.02 39.10
N GLU A 123 17.00 -13.61 39.76
CA GLU A 123 17.73 -12.38 39.42
C GLU A 123 18.30 -12.44 37.99
N GLU A 124 18.84 -13.59 37.58
CA GLU A 124 19.32 -13.81 36.21
C GLU A 124 18.18 -13.78 35.19
N ASP A 125 17.07 -14.46 35.46
CA ASP A 125 15.88 -14.44 34.61
C ASP A 125 15.32 -13.01 34.47
N ASP A 126 15.30 -12.25 35.56
CA ASP A 126 14.83 -10.86 35.57
C ASP A 126 15.82 -9.94 34.83
N ARG A 127 17.13 -10.19 34.91
CA ARG A 127 18.14 -9.48 34.10
C ARG A 127 17.95 -9.76 32.61
N VAL A 128 17.80 -11.03 32.22
CA VAL A 128 17.55 -11.43 30.82
C VAL A 128 16.25 -10.80 30.30
N LYS A 129 15.18 -10.79 31.11
CA LYS A 129 13.93 -10.10 30.74
C LYS A 129 14.12 -8.59 30.59
N ALA A 130 14.87 -7.96 31.50
CA ALA A 130 15.13 -6.52 31.42
C ALA A 130 15.95 -6.15 30.18
N GLU A 131 16.96 -6.94 29.83
CA GLU A 131 17.74 -6.77 28.60
C GLU A 131 16.89 -6.98 27.35
N ALA A 132 16.04 -8.02 27.33
CA ALA A 132 15.12 -8.27 26.23
C ALA A 132 14.11 -7.12 26.05
N ALA A 133 13.58 -6.57 27.15
CA ALA A 133 12.69 -5.42 27.12
C ALA A 133 13.39 -4.16 26.58
N LEU A 134 14.63 -3.90 27.01
CA LEU A 134 15.42 -2.78 26.51
C LEU A 134 15.73 -2.91 25.02
N LYS A 135 16.06 -4.11 24.56
CA LYS A 135 16.26 -4.39 23.12
C LYS A 135 14.97 -4.18 22.32
N ALA A 136 13.82 -4.64 22.81
CA ALA A 136 12.54 -4.40 22.14
C ALA A 136 12.20 -2.90 22.03
N VAL A 137 12.51 -2.10 23.06
CA VAL A 137 12.37 -0.64 23.01
C VAL A 137 13.33 -0.02 21.98
N GLN A 138 14.57 -0.50 21.88
CA GLN A 138 15.51 -0.03 20.86
C GLN A 138 15.03 -0.37 19.44
N ASP A 139 14.56 -1.59 19.22
CA ASP A 139 14.05 -2.05 17.92
C ASP A 139 12.82 -1.25 17.48
N THR A 140 11.88 -0.99 18.40
CA THR A 140 10.70 -0.16 18.09
C THR A 140 11.08 1.28 17.75
N LEU A 141 12.07 1.84 18.45
CA LEU A 141 12.58 3.18 18.18
C LEU A 141 13.34 3.24 16.85
N ALA A 142 14.14 2.22 16.52
CA ALA A 142 14.82 2.09 15.24
C ALA A 142 13.80 2.01 14.08
N LYS A 143 12.78 1.15 14.19
CA LYS A 143 11.70 1.05 13.20
C LYS A 143 10.95 2.38 13.01
N SER A 144 10.69 3.11 14.09
CA SER A 144 10.05 4.43 14.02
C SER A 144 10.92 5.46 13.30
N ARG A 145 12.24 5.46 13.55
CA ARG A 145 13.20 6.33 12.84
C ARG A 145 13.27 5.98 11.36
N GLU A 146 13.36 4.69 11.02
CA GLU A 146 13.37 4.22 9.64
C GLU A 146 12.09 4.62 8.90
N ALA A 147 10.92 4.45 9.52
CA ALA A 147 9.64 4.87 8.94
C ALA A 147 9.56 6.38 8.71
N ARG A 148 10.10 7.19 9.64
CA ARG A 148 10.17 8.65 9.47
C ARG A 148 11.10 9.04 8.32
N VAL A 149 12.30 8.47 8.26
CA VAL A 149 13.26 8.72 7.17
C VAL A 149 12.69 8.29 5.82
N ALA A 150 11.99 7.15 5.77
CA ALA A 150 11.31 6.70 4.56
C ALA A 150 10.21 7.69 4.11
N SER A 151 9.39 8.17 5.06
CA SER A 151 8.33 9.15 4.76
C SER A 151 8.89 10.49 4.29
N GLU A 152 9.97 10.97 4.91
CA GLU A 152 10.69 12.19 4.48
C GLU A 152 11.30 12.01 3.07
N ALA A 153 11.84 10.82 2.76
CA ALA A 153 12.38 10.51 1.45
C ALA A 153 11.29 10.43 0.37
N GLU A 154 10.11 9.88 0.68
CA GLU A 154 8.96 9.87 -0.23
C GLU A 154 8.44 11.28 -0.51
N GLN A 155 8.26 12.11 0.53
CA GLN A 155 7.87 13.51 0.36
C GLN A 155 8.89 14.31 -0.46
N ALA A 156 10.19 14.06 -0.24
CA ALA A 156 11.24 14.65 -1.06
C ALA A 156 11.06 14.26 -2.53
N ARG A 157 10.83 12.96 -2.84
CA ARG A 157 10.57 12.50 -4.21
C ARG A 157 9.31 13.14 -4.81
N GLU A 158 8.21 13.22 -4.08
CA GLU A 158 6.98 13.87 -4.55
C GLU A 158 7.21 15.36 -4.83
N SER A 159 7.92 16.05 -3.95
CA SER A 159 8.25 17.47 -4.14
C SER A 159 9.15 17.70 -5.37
N GLU A 160 10.09 16.78 -5.63
CA GLU A 160 10.92 16.80 -6.84
C GLU A 160 10.08 16.57 -8.10
N GLU A 161 9.18 15.58 -8.09
CA GLU A 161 8.26 15.30 -9.21
C GLU A 161 7.35 16.50 -9.51
N LEU A 162 6.74 17.11 -8.49
CA LEU A 162 5.89 18.30 -8.63
C LEU A 162 6.67 19.51 -9.15
N TRP A 163 7.90 19.70 -8.66
CA TRP A 163 8.76 20.77 -9.14
C TRP A 163 9.06 20.60 -10.63
N VAL A 164 9.43 19.39 -11.06
CA VAL A 164 9.68 19.07 -12.47
C VAL A 164 8.39 19.21 -13.31
N GLN A 165 7.23 18.82 -12.77
CA GLN A 165 5.93 18.98 -13.41
C GLN A 165 5.59 20.45 -13.68
N SER A 166 5.94 21.35 -12.75
CA SER A 166 5.79 22.81 -12.93
C SER A 166 6.77 23.44 -13.93
N GLY A 167 7.66 22.64 -14.52
CA GLY A 167 8.69 23.08 -15.47
C GLY A 167 10.06 23.36 -14.84
N GLY A 168 10.22 23.05 -13.55
CA GLY A 168 11.46 23.20 -12.81
C GLY A 168 12.61 22.33 -13.33
N VAL A 169 13.84 22.69 -12.94
CA VAL A 169 15.05 21.90 -13.12
C VAL A 169 15.61 21.57 -11.74
N LEU A 170 15.92 20.31 -11.49
CA LEU A 170 16.49 19.86 -10.22
C LEU A 170 17.95 20.30 -10.09
N ARG A 171 18.40 20.46 -8.85
CA ARG A 171 19.78 20.77 -8.51
C ARG A 171 20.38 19.62 -7.72
N GLY A 172 21.61 19.26 -8.06
CA GLY A 172 22.39 18.27 -7.32
C GLY A 172 22.90 18.83 -5.97
N PRO A 173 23.59 18.00 -5.18
CA PRO A 173 24.18 18.40 -3.90
C PRO A 173 25.13 19.59 -4.02
N ASP A 174 25.85 19.69 -5.15
CA ASP A 174 26.80 20.77 -5.44
C ASP A 174 26.12 22.07 -5.93
N GLY A 175 24.79 22.11 -5.97
CA GLY A 175 24.00 23.24 -6.47
C GLY A 175 23.95 23.37 -8.01
N GLN A 176 24.69 22.52 -8.73
CA GLN A 176 24.65 22.43 -10.20
C GLN A 176 23.31 21.85 -10.67
N ARG A 177 22.88 22.21 -11.89
CA ARG A 177 21.63 21.72 -12.49
C ARG A 177 21.79 20.27 -12.93
N ASP A 178 20.96 19.38 -12.41
CA ASP A 178 20.94 17.97 -12.78
C ASP A 178 19.93 17.75 -13.92
N LEU A 179 20.41 17.93 -15.15
CA LEU A 179 19.59 17.77 -16.35
C LEU A 179 19.17 16.32 -16.59
N GLU A 180 20.04 15.36 -16.28
CA GLU A 180 19.76 13.94 -16.48
C GLU A 180 18.65 13.45 -15.55
N LYS A 181 18.74 13.75 -14.25
CA LYS A 181 17.68 13.41 -13.29
C LYS A 181 16.36 14.09 -13.65
N THR A 182 16.43 15.37 -14.04
CA THR A 182 15.24 16.11 -14.51
C THR A 182 14.62 15.45 -15.74
N GLN A 183 15.41 15.05 -16.74
CA GLN A 183 14.92 14.38 -17.95
C GLN A 183 14.27 13.02 -17.62
N ARG A 184 14.91 12.20 -16.78
CA ARG A 184 14.34 10.92 -16.34
C ARG A 184 12.98 11.08 -15.66
N ILE A 185 12.84 12.07 -14.77
CA ILE A 185 11.55 12.34 -14.11
C ILE A 185 10.51 12.82 -15.13
N ARG A 186 10.88 13.66 -16.10
CA ARG A 186 9.95 14.10 -17.16
C ARG A 186 9.48 12.94 -18.02
N GLU A 187 10.39 12.04 -18.41
CA GLU A 187 10.04 10.84 -19.18
C GLU A 187 9.11 9.92 -18.40
N GLU A 188 9.39 9.69 -17.11
CA GLU A 188 8.53 8.89 -16.25
C GLU A 188 7.14 9.53 -16.06
N LEU A 189 7.07 10.85 -15.80
CA LEU A 189 5.78 11.56 -15.71
C LEU A 189 4.99 11.49 -17.02
N ARG A 190 5.67 11.59 -18.16
CA ARG A 190 5.05 11.44 -19.48
C ARG A 190 4.49 10.03 -19.68
N LEU A 191 5.23 9.00 -19.27
CA LEU A 191 4.75 7.62 -19.34
C LEU A 191 3.52 7.43 -18.45
N ARG A 192 3.54 7.93 -17.20
CA ARG A 192 2.37 7.86 -16.29
C ARG A 192 1.14 8.56 -16.85
N GLU A 193 1.31 9.72 -17.46
CA GLU A 193 0.19 10.45 -18.08
C GLU A 193 -0.40 9.67 -19.27
N VAL A 194 0.43 9.05 -20.11
CA VAL A 194 -0.05 8.17 -21.18
C VAL A 194 -0.76 6.96 -20.62
N GLU A 195 -0.19 6.28 -19.62
CA GLU A 195 -0.81 5.13 -18.96
C GLU A 195 -2.15 5.50 -18.32
N LYS A 196 -2.23 6.65 -17.65
CA LYS A 196 -3.44 7.20 -17.06
C LYS A 196 -4.50 7.43 -18.13
N ARG A 197 -4.17 8.10 -19.23
CA ARG A 197 -5.11 8.33 -20.35
C ARG A 197 -5.60 7.03 -20.97
N LEU A 198 -4.73 6.05 -21.18
CA LEU A 198 -5.12 4.73 -21.70
C LEU A 198 -6.10 4.01 -20.75
N THR A 199 -5.87 4.14 -19.44
CA THR A 199 -6.73 3.58 -18.40
C THR A 199 -8.08 4.30 -18.36
N GLU A 200 -8.09 5.62 -18.28
CA GLU A 200 -9.31 6.46 -18.30
C GLU A 200 -10.14 6.22 -19.57
N ARG A 201 -9.48 6.08 -20.72
CA ARG A 201 -10.14 5.75 -21.99
C ARG A 201 -10.85 4.41 -21.93
N TRP A 202 -10.19 3.38 -21.37
CA TRP A 202 -10.79 2.06 -21.19
C TRP A 202 -11.94 2.09 -20.18
N GLU A 203 -11.77 2.79 -19.06
CA GLU A 203 -12.81 2.94 -18.04
C GLU A 203 -14.03 3.70 -18.57
N ALA A 204 -13.82 4.74 -19.39
CA ALA A 204 -14.90 5.46 -20.04
C ALA A 204 -15.66 4.57 -21.03
N TYR A 205 -14.95 3.74 -21.80
CA TYR A 205 -15.57 2.72 -22.67
C TYR A 205 -16.39 1.72 -21.85
N GLU A 206 -15.85 1.19 -20.75
CA GLU A 206 -16.54 0.26 -19.85
C GLU A 206 -17.75 0.91 -19.17
N LYS A 207 -17.65 2.18 -18.77
CA LYS A 207 -18.78 2.94 -18.20
C LYS A 207 -19.89 3.10 -19.24
N ARG A 208 -19.57 3.50 -20.48
CA ARG A 208 -20.55 3.60 -21.58
C ARG A 208 -21.19 2.25 -21.90
N TRP A 209 -20.40 1.18 -21.96
CA TRP A 209 -20.93 -0.16 -22.21
C TRP A 209 -21.90 -0.61 -21.11
N ARG A 210 -21.52 -0.43 -19.84
CA ARG A 210 -22.40 -0.77 -18.72
C ARG A 210 -23.69 0.03 -18.76
N LYS A 211 -23.62 1.34 -19.04
CA LYS A 211 -24.80 2.19 -19.22
C LYS A 211 -25.71 1.64 -20.33
N LEU A 212 -25.16 1.27 -21.48
CA LEU A 212 -25.91 0.69 -22.60
C LEU A 212 -26.62 -0.62 -22.21
N VAL A 213 -25.92 -1.51 -21.50
CA VAL A 213 -26.49 -2.78 -21.02
C VAL A 213 -27.61 -2.54 -20.01
N LEU A 214 -27.43 -1.60 -19.09
CA LEU A 214 -28.47 -1.22 -18.11
C LEU A 214 -29.71 -0.66 -18.82
N LEU A 215 -29.54 0.23 -19.80
CA LEU A 215 -30.65 0.75 -20.61
C LEU A 215 -31.41 -0.36 -21.34
N ALA A 216 -30.69 -1.38 -21.86
CA ALA A 216 -31.33 -2.52 -22.51
C ALA A 216 -32.15 -3.38 -21.53
N ARG A 217 -31.63 -3.56 -20.31
CA ARG A 217 -32.31 -4.28 -19.23
C ARG A 217 -33.56 -3.54 -18.75
N ASP A 218 -33.45 -2.23 -18.53
CA ASP A 218 -34.53 -1.41 -17.96
C ASP A 218 -35.72 -1.29 -18.94
N ARG A 219 -35.48 -1.43 -20.25
CA ARG A 219 -36.52 -1.53 -21.29
C ARG A 219 -37.14 -2.93 -21.44
N GLY A 220 -36.79 -3.88 -20.56
CA GLY A 220 -37.40 -5.21 -20.54
C GLY A 220 -37.05 -6.09 -21.75
N VAL A 221 -35.94 -5.81 -22.43
CA VAL A 221 -35.53 -6.59 -23.60
C VAL A 221 -34.98 -7.94 -23.13
N ALA A 222 -35.70 -9.02 -23.43
CA ALA A 222 -35.32 -10.38 -23.06
C ALA A 222 -33.95 -10.77 -23.66
N GLY A 223 -33.16 -11.55 -22.92
CA GLY A 223 -31.88 -12.10 -23.38
C GLY A 223 -30.62 -11.31 -22.95
N VAL A 224 -30.76 -10.27 -22.13
CA VAL A 224 -29.61 -9.55 -21.53
C VAL A 224 -29.36 -10.06 -20.11
N ASP A 225 -29.07 -11.35 -19.97
CA ASP A 225 -28.61 -11.96 -18.70
C ASP A 225 -27.11 -11.70 -18.54
N ILE A 226 -26.75 -10.44 -18.29
CA ILE A 226 -25.39 -10.08 -17.92
C ILE A 226 -25.41 -9.80 -16.42
N ASP A 227 -24.72 -10.65 -15.66
CA ASP A 227 -24.36 -10.41 -14.27
C ASP A 227 -23.44 -9.18 -14.21
N VAL A 228 -24.04 -7.99 -14.27
CA VAL A 228 -23.35 -6.74 -13.98
C VAL A 228 -23.28 -6.67 -12.46
N ASP A 229 -22.09 -6.93 -11.92
CA ASP A 229 -21.82 -6.83 -10.48
C ASP A 229 -22.47 -5.55 -9.91
N SER A 230 -23.50 -5.75 -9.08
CA SER A 230 -24.40 -4.72 -8.53
C SER A 230 -23.65 -3.64 -7.72
N GLN A 231 -22.39 -3.88 -7.37
CA GLN A 231 -21.58 -3.04 -6.49
C GLN A 231 -21.29 -1.62 -7.03
N TYR A 232 -21.52 -1.36 -8.32
CA TYR A 232 -21.33 -0.04 -8.94
C TYR A 232 -22.61 0.63 -9.42
N ALA A 233 -23.80 0.11 -9.09
CA ALA A 233 -25.09 0.74 -9.39
C ALA A 233 -25.41 1.94 -8.47
N GLY A 234 -24.38 2.66 -8.02
CA GLY A 234 -24.53 3.83 -7.16
C GLY A 234 -25.04 5.03 -7.95
N SER A 235 -26.32 5.38 -7.75
CA SER A 235 -26.92 6.73 -7.74
C SER A 235 -26.70 7.72 -8.92
N ASP A 236 -25.83 7.46 -9.90
CA ASP A 236 -25.55 8.34 -11.05
C ASP A 236 -26.42 8.00 -12.27
N ALA A 237 -27.46 7.19 -12.08
CA ALA A 237 -28.58 7.09 -13.03
C ALA A 237 -29.47 8.33 -12.86
N GLY A 238 -28.90 9.50 -13.12
CA GLY A 238 -29.67 10.74 -13.11
C GLY A 238 -30.84 10.62 -14.08
N ASP A 239 -32.04 10.95 -13.59
CA ASP A 239 -33.22 11.46 -14.29
C ASP A 239 -33.15 11.35 -15.82
N LEU A 240 -33.23 10.12 -16.33
CA LEU A 240 -33.56 9.80 -17.73
C LEU A 240 -35.04 9.39 -17.82
N ASP A 241 -35.87 10.07 -17.05
CA ASP A 241 -37.32 9.95 -17.01
C ASP A 241 -37.92 10.54 -18.28
N GLY A 242 -38.17 9.67 -19.26
CA GLY A 242 -39.44 9.73 -19.98
C GLY A 242 -39.43 9.98 -21.49
N GLU A 243 -38.29 10.23 -22.13
CA GLU A 243 -38.26 10.28 -23.59
C GLU A 243 -37.80 8.93 -24.18
N ASP A 244 -38.54 8.47 -25.20
CA ASP A 244 -38.19 7.34 -26.08
C ASP A 244 -36.92 7.67 -26.87
N VAL A 245 -35.78 7.79 -26.18
CA VAL A 245 -34.48 8.00 -26.81
C VAL A 245 -34.13 6.72 -27.55
N MET A 246 -34.36 6.72 -28.87
CA MET A 246 -33.89 5.67 -29.75
C MET A 246 -32.36 5.76 -29.81
N LEU A 247 -31.70 4.61 -29.67
CA LEU A 247 -30.24 4.57 -29.75
C LEU A 247 -29.80 4.81 -31.19
N LYS A 248 -28.78 5.64 -31.35
CA LYS A 248 -28.11 5.86 -32.63
C LYS A 248 -26.82 5.04 -32.72
N PHE A 249 -26.28 4.92 -33.92
CA PHE A 249 -25.00 4.30 -34.21
C PHE A 249 -23.87 4.93 -33.38
N ALA A 250 -23.90 6.24 -33.17
CA ALA A 250 -22.92 6.98 -32.38
C ALA A 250 -23.00 6.70 -30.86
N ASP A 251 -24.16 6.27 -30.35
CA ASP A 251 -24.35 5.96 -28.93
C ASP A 251 -23.73 4.62 -28.53
N ILE A 252 -23.48 3.75 -29.51
CA ILE A 252 -22.84 2.46 -29.29
C ILE A 252 -21.35 2.72 -29.00
N PRO A 253 -20.82 2.26 -27.85
CA PRO A 253 -19.41 2.40 -27.54
C PRO A 253 -18.61 1.42 -28.39
N TRP A 254 -18.30 1.81 -29.62
CA TRP A 254 -17.43 1.07 -30.52
C TRP A 254 -16.03 0.93 -29.92
N PRO A 255 -15.31 -0.18 -30.14
CA PRO A 255 -13.98 -0.41 -29.58
C PRO A 255 -12.93 0.29 -30.44
N ILE A 256 -13.11 1.59 -30.67
CA ILE A 256 -12.22 2.46 -31.42
C ILE A 256 -12.02 3.76 -30.65
N GLU A 257 -10.91 4.43 -30.90
CA GLU A 257 -10.67 5.77 -30.37
C GLU A 257 -11.45 6.80 -31.19
N PRO A 258 -12.25 7.67 -30.56
CA PRO A 258 -12.91 8.73 -31.29
C PRO A 258 -11.83 9.63 -31.94
N PRO A 259 -11.97 9.97 -33.23
CA PRO A 259 -10.96 10.70 -34.00
C PRO A 259 -10.60 12.08 -33.42
N SER A 260 -11.37 12.63 -32.49
CA SER A 260 -11.05 13.89 -31.81
C SER A 260 -9.94 13.78 -30.76
N GLN A 261 -9.53 12.57 -30.35
CA GLN A 261 -8.50 12.38 -29.31
C GLN A 261 -7.11 11.99 -29.83
N VAL A 262 -7.01 11.52 -31.08
CA VAL A 262 -5.74 11.00 -31.65
C VAL A 262 -4.74 12.10 -32.03
N SER A 263 -5.17 13.35 -32.21
CA SER A 263 -4.30 14.48 -32.56
C SER A 263 -3.46 15.03 -31.39
N SER A 264 -3.34 14.34 -30.25
CA SER A 264 -2.50 14.87 -29.15
C SER A 264 -2.01 13.83 -28.17
N ILE A 265 -1.48 12.71 -28.66
CA ILE A 265 -0.46 11.97 -27.89
C ILE A 265 0.91 12.40 -28.40
N ALA A 266 1.21 12.18 -29.68
CA ALA A 266 2.44 12.67 -30.33
C ALA A 266 2.56 14.21 -30.27
N ASP A 267 1.47 14.95 -30.50
CA ASP A 267 1.50 16.42 -30.41
C ASP A 267 1.50 16.91 -28.96
N ALA A 268 0.96 16.15 -28.00
CA ALA A 268 1.16 16.44 -26.58
C ALA A 268 2.62 16.25 -26.16
N PHE A 269 3.30 15.23 -26.70
CA PHE A 269 4.74 15.04 -26.52
C PHE A 269 5.57 16.21 -27.09
N ALA A 270 5.17 16.75 -28.26
CA ALA A 270 5.84 17.88 -28.88
C ALA A 270 5.56 19.23 -28.18
N ASN A 271 4.33 19.49 -27.75
CA ASN A 271 3.90 20.81 -27.26
C ASN A 271 4.22 21.09 -25.78
N ILE A 272 4.53 20.08 -24.96
CA ILE A 272 4.96 20.29 -23.56
C ILE A 272 6.36 20.93 -23.49
N THR A 273 7.18 20.81 -24.53
CA THR A 273 8.60 21.18 -24.47
C THR A 273 8.88 22.66 -24.80
N ILE A 274 7.91 23.45 -25.30
CA ILE A 274 8.18 24.81 -25.84
C ILE A 274 7.33 25.94 -25.19
N SER A 275 6.32 25.63 -24.40
CA SER A 275 5.34 26.64 -23.93
C SER A 275 5.69 27.35 -22.61
N THR A 276 6.95 27.78 -22.41
CA THR A 276 7.34 28.67 -21.29
C THR A 276 7.69 30.10 -21.73
N ALA A 277 7.42 30.47 -22.98
CA ALA A 277 7.50 31.85 -23.43
C ALA A 277 6.11 32.50 -23.48
N LYS A 278 5.73 33.14 -22.38
CA LYS A 278 4.97 34.40 -22.31
C LYS A 278 4.15 34.76 -23.56
N SER A 279 2.95 34.18 -23.69
CA SER A 279 1.93 34.68 -24.60
C SER A 279 0.68 35.04 -23.80
N ALA A 280 0.74 36.22 -23.17
CA ALA A 280 -0.45 36.90 -22.68
C ALA A 280 -1.14 37.56 -23.89
N SER A 281 -2.47 37.53 -23.89
CA SER A 281 -3.39 38.10 -24.89
C SER A 281 -3.64 37.28 -26.17
N ASN A 282 -4.61 36.36 -26.10
CA ASN A 282 -5.77 36.42 -27.00
C ASN A 282 -6.87 35.45 -26.51
N ASP A 283 -7.88 35.99 -25.82
CA ASP A 283 -9.12 35.29 -25.50
C ASP A 283 -9.96 35.12 -26.77
N LYS A 284 -9.56 34.19 -27.64
CA LYS A 284 -10.42 33.70 -28.71
C LYS A 284 -11.01 32.37 -28.23
N PRO A 285 -12.34 32.26 -28.03
CA PRO A 285 -12.94 31.02 -27.55
C PRO A 285 -12.58 29.92 -28.53
N ALA A 286 -11.88 28.90 -28.02
CA ALA A 286 -11.49 27.73 -28.80
C ALA A 286 -12.75 27.16 -29.45
N ALA A 287 -12.81 27.20 -30.78
CA ALA A 287 -13.91 26.65 -31.54
C ALA A 287 -14.08 25.20 -31.08
N VAL A 288 -15.23 24.89 -30.47
CA VAL A 288 -15.59 23.53 -30.07
C VAL A 288 -15.60 22.70 -31.34
N SER A 289 -14.51 21.95 -31.57
CA SER A 289 -14.43 21.02 -32.68
C SER A 289 -15.52 19.99 -32.45
N VAL A 290 -16.57 20.05 -33.26
CA VAL A 290 -17.64 19.05 -33.28
C VAL A 290 -16.96 17.70 -33.38
N ALA A 291 -17.14 16.84 -32.37
CA ALA A 291 -16.52 15.53 -32.34
C ALA A 291 -16.97 14.79 -33.61
N LYS A 292 -16.01 14.42 -34.46
CA LYS A 292 -16.32 13.70 -35.69
C LYS A 292 -17.02 12.39 -35.30
N GLU A 293 -18.22 12.19 -35.86
CA GLU A 293 -19.02 10.99 -35.64
C GLU A 293 -18.27 9.76 -36.15
N VAL A 294 -18.41 8.65 -35.41
CA VAL A 294 -17.80 7.37 -35.76
C VAL A 294 -18.51 6.79 -36.97
N GLU A 295 -17.76 6.46 -38.02
CA GLU A 295 -18.30 5.82 -39.21
C GLU A 295 -17.95 4.32 -39.27
N LEU A 296 -18.69 3.56 -40.09
CA LEU A 296 -18.41 2.15 -40.38
C LEU A 296 -17.01 1.92 -40.95
N SER A 297 -16.49 2.90 -41.70
CA SER A 297 -15.14 2.91 -42.28
C SER A 297 -14.04 2.93 -41.23
N ASP A 298 -14.32 3.46 -40.03
CA ASP A 298 -13.35 3.56 -38.93
C ASP A 298 -13.17 2.23 -38.17
N LEU A 299 -14.08 1.25 -38.36
CA LEU A 299 -14.04 -0.08 -37.74
C LEU A 299 -13.02 -1.02 -38.42
N THR A 300 -11.78 -0.54 -38.57
CA THR A 300 -10.69 -1.29 -39.18
C THR A 300 -9.99 -2.20 -38.17
N LEU A 301 -9.32 -3.26 -38.66
CA LEU A 301 -8.48 -4.16 -37.85
C LEU A 301 -7.49 -3.37 -36.99
N LYS A 302 -6.84 -2.37 -37.57
CA LYS A 302 -5.81 -1.56 -36.91
C LYS A 302 -6.39 -0.79 -35.74
N ASN A 303 -7.48 -0.06 -35.95
CA ASN A 303 -8.08 0.81 -34.92
C ASN A 303 -8.59 -0.01 -33.73
N ILE A 304 -9.25 -1.14 -33.99
CA ILE A 304 -9.77 -2.02 -32.95
C ILE A 304 -8.63 -2.70 -32.19
N GLN A 305 -7.59 -3.16 -32.90
CA GLN A 305 -6.41 -3.76 -32.29
C GLN A 305 -5.68 -2.78 -31.37
N GLU A 306 -5.45 -1.56 -31.85
CA GLU A 306 -4.80 -0.49 -31.09
C GLU A 306 -5.62 -0.14 -29.84
N PHE A 307 -6.94 0.01 -29.98
CA PHE A 307 -7.83 0.28 -28.86
C PHE A 307 -7.78 -0.81 -27.78
N LEU A 308 -7.90 -2.09 -28.18
CA LEU A 308 -7.96 -3.22 -27.25
C LEU A 308 -6.62 -3.54 -26.59
N TYR A 309 -5.51 -3.31 -27.28
CA TYR A 309 -4.17 -3.65 -26.76
C TYR A 309 -3.48 -2.49 -26.06
N ALA A 310 -3.87 -1.24 -26.27
CA ALA A 310 -3.21 -0.13 -25.58
C ALA A 310 -3.29 -0.23 -24.05
N PRO A 311 -4.41 -0.61 -23.40
CA PRO A 311 -4.42 -0.81 -21.94
C PRO A 311 -3.52 -1.96 -21.45
N LEU A 312 -3.03 -2.82 -22.36
CA LEU A 312 -2.08 -3.88 -22.03
C LEU A 312 -0.62 -3.40 -22.03
N THR A 313 -0.34 -2.21 -22.54
CA THR A 313 1.00 -1.61 -22.48
C THR A 313 1.27 -0.93 -21.14
N VAL A 314 0.23 -0.72 -20.32
CA VAL A 314 0.34 -0.15 -18.97
C VAL A 314 1.09 -1.13 -18.07
N ARG A 315 2.08 -0.63 -17.32
CA ARG A 315 2.85 -1.43 -16.35
C ARG A 315 1.92 -2.09 -15.33
N GLY A 316 2.15 -3.37 -15.05
CA GLY A 316 1.34 -4.13 -14.09
C GLY A 316 0.05 -4.78 -14.66
N SER A 317 -0.22 -4.66 -15.96
CA SER A 317 -1.34 -5.36 -16.59
C SER A 317 -1.16 -6.88 -16.52
N THR A 318 -2.04 -7.57 -15.79
CA THR A 318 -2.01 -9.04 -15.62
C THR A 318 -2.79 -9.78 -16.71
N ILE A 319 -3.54 -9.08 -17.55
CA ILE A 319 -4.45 -9.67 -18.54
C ILE A 319 -3.67 -9.96 -19.82
N SER A 320 -3.67 -11.23 -20.26
CA SER A 320 -3.05 -11.58 -21.54
C SER A 320 -3.85 -11.04 -22.75
N LYS A 321 -3.16 -10.81 -23.88
CA LYS A 321 -3.79 -10.43 -25.16
C LYS A 321 -4.92 -11.39 -25.54
N LYS A 322 -4.70 -12.70 -25.35
CA LYS A 322 -5.67 -13.75 -25.64
C LYS A 322 -6.93 -13.65 -24.77
N GLN A 323 -6.77 -13.44 -23.46
CA GLN A 323 -7.89 -13.24 -22.56
C GLN A 323 -8.68 -11.96 -22.89
N ARG A 324 -7.99 -10.87 -23.23
CA ARG A 324 -8.63 -9.61 -23.66
C ARG A 324 -9.53 -9.83 -24.88
N VAL A 325 -8.98 -10.44 -25.93
CA VAL A 325 -9.73 -10.74 -27.18
C VAL A 325 -10.93 -11.65 -26.91
N ARG A 326 -10.75 -12.73 -26.12
CA ARG A 326 -11.86 -13.63 -25.76
C ARG A 326 -12.99 -12.91 -25.02
N LYS A 327 -12.66 -12.09 -24.02
CA LYS A 327 -13.65 -11.28 -23.30
C LYS A 327 -14.39 -10.32 -24.23
N SER A 328 -13.67 -9.64 -25.12
CA SER A 328 -14.28 -8.78 -26.13
C SER A 328 -15.19 -9.56 -27.09
N LEU A 329 -14.78 -10.75 -27.54
CA LEU A 329 -15.59 -11.58 -28.44
C LEU A 329 -16.90 -12.03 -27.78
N LEU A 330 -16.85 -12.41 -26.49
CA LEU A 330 -18.05 -12.77 -25.73
C LEU A 330 -18.97 -11.57 -25.49
N ARG A 331 -18.43 -10.36 -25.43
CA ARG A 331 -19.19 -9.11 -25.27
C ARG A 331 -19.87 -8.70 -26.58
N TRP A 332 -19.17 -8.81 -27.70
CA TRP A 332 -19.64 -8.43 -29.03
C TRP A 332 -20.39 -9.56 -29.77
N HIS A 333 -20.71 -10.65 -29.09
CA HIS A 333 -21.43 -11.76 -29.68
C HIS A 333 -22.83 -11.30 -30.17
N PRO A 334 -23.26 -11.66 -31.39
CA PRO A 334 -24.52 -11.17 -31.96
C PRO A 334 -25.72 -11.47 -31.06
N ASP A 335 -25.74 -12.65 -30.43
CA ASP A 335 -26.81 -13.06 -29.50
C ASP A 335 -27.07 -12.02 -28.39
N LYS A 336 -26.00 -11.54 -27.73
CA LYS A 336 -26.11 -10.54 -26.65
C LYS A 336 -26.46 -9.15 -27.15
N LEU A 337 -26.13 -8.86 -28.40
CA LEU A 337 -26.39 -7.56 -29.01
C LEU A 337 -27.79 -7.49 -29.64
N THR A 338 -28.47 -8.62 -29.85
CA THR A 338 -29.85 -8.66 -30.35
C THR A 338 -30.75 -7.71 -29.58
N GLY A 339 -30.67 -7.74 -28.24
CA GLY A 339 -31.49 -6.88 -27.40
C GLY A 339 -31.17 -5.38 -27.58
N ILE A 340 -29.90 -5.03 -27.71
CA ILE A 340 -29.47 -3.65 -27.96
C ILE A 340 -29.93 -3.20 -29.36
N THR A 341 -29.80 -4.04 -30.39
CA THR A 341 -30.22 -3.69 -31.76
C THR A 341 -31.73 -3.50 -31.92
N ALA A 342 -32.54 -4.01 -30.98
CA ALA A 342 -33.98 -3.76 -30.95
C ALA A 342 -34.32 -2.34 -30.48
N LEU A 343 -33.41 -1.69 -29.73
CA LEU A 343 -33.55 -0.33 -29.22
C LEU A 343 -32.95 0.74 -30.13
N VAL A 344 -32.27 0.32 -31.19
CA VAL A 344 -31.67 1.20 -32.18
C VAL A 344 -32.74 1.73 -33.14
N GLU A 345 -32.60 2.98 -33.56
CA GLU A 345 -33.45 3.59 -34.56
C GLU A 345 -33.55 2.70 -35.83
N PRO A 346 -34.75 2.44 -36.38
CA PRO A 346 -34.91 1.53 -37.52
C PRO A 346 -34.07 1.91 -38.75
N SER A 347 -33.83 3.20 -38.95
CA SER A 347 -32.99 3.76 -40.03
C SER A 347 -31.51 3.41 -39.88
N GLU A 348 -31.02 3.24 -38.65
CA GLU A 348 -29.61 2.97 -38.33
C GLU A 348 -29.34 1.51 -37.95
N LYS A 349 -30.39 0.72 -37.73
CA LYS A 349 -30.28 -0.69 -37.35
C LYS A 349 -29.40 -1.50 -38.30
N ALA A 350 -29.54 -1.30 -39.61
CA ALA A 350 -28.71 -1.98 -40.61
C ALA A 350 -27.22 -1.65 -40.43
N LYS A 351 -26.89 -0.38 -40.20
CA LYS A 351 -25.51 0.08 -39.95
C LYS A 351 -24.96 -0.52 -38.66
N VAL A 352 -25.75 -0.56 -37.59
CA VAL A 352 -25.32 -1.16 -36.32
C VAL A 352 -25.01 -2.65 -36.48
N VAL A 353 -25.89 -3.41 -37.13
CA VAL A 353 -25.68 -4.85 -37.37
C VAL A 353 -24.41 -5.08 -38.21
N GLU A 354 -24.21 -4.28 -39.26
CA GLU A 354 -22.99 -4.34 -40.07
C GLU A 354 -21.74 -4.02 -39.25
N GLY A 355 -21.79 -2.98 -38.41
CA GLY A 355 -20.70 -2.59 -37.52
C GLY A 355 -20.36 -3.68 -36.50
N VAL A 356 -21.36 -4.32 -35.91
CA VAL A 356 -21.18 -5.47 -35.00
C VAL A 356 -20.48 -6.62 -35.73
N HIS A 357 -20.95 -6.98 -36.94
CA HIS A 357 -20.30 -8.03 -37.73
C HIS A 357 -18.87 -7.65 -38.14
N ALA A 358 -18.58 -6.37 -38.41
CA ALA A 358 -17.23 -5.90 -38.68
C ALA A 358 -16.32 -6.12 -37.46
N VAL A 359 -16.74 -5.70 -36.27
CA VAL A 359 -16.00 -5.89 -35.02
C VAL A 359 -15.76 -7.38 -34.74
N VAL A 360 -16.78 -8.23 -34.85
CA VAL A 360 -16.66 -9.68 -34.61
C VAL A 360 -15.69 -10.33 -35.58
N ARG A 361 -15.73 -10.00 -36.88
CA ARG A 361 -14.77 -10.51 -37.88
C ARG A 361 -13.33 -10.12 -37.53
N VAL A 362 -13.12 -8.88 -37.10
CA VAL A 362 -11.80 -8.39 -36.66
C VAL A 362 -11.33 -9.15 -35.43
N LEU A 363 -12.18 -9.32 -34.42
CA LEU A 363 -11.86 -10.07 -33.20
C LEU A 363 -11.55 -11.53 -33.46
N GLN A 364 -12.29 -12.19 -34.36
CA GLN A 364 -12.01 -13.57 -34.79
C GLN A 364 -10.66 -13.70 -35.48
N LYS A 365 -10.32 -12.76 -36.38
CA LYS A 365 -9.01 -12.70 -37.04
C LYS A 365 -7.88 -12.52 -36.03
N MET A 366 -8.06 -11.65 -35.04
CA MET A 366 -7.10 -11.45 -33.95
C MET A 366 -6.97 -12.70 -33.07
N ASN A 367 -8.07 -13.39 -32.76
CA ASN A 367 -8.04 -14.62 -31.97
C ASN A 367 -7.38 -15.78 -32.71
N ALA A 368 -7.53 -15.86 -34.03
CA ALA A 368 -6.86 -16.88 -34.86
C ALA A 368 -5.34 -16.65 -34.95
N ALA A 369 -4.88 -15.40 -34.76
CA ALA A 369 -3.46 -15.05 -34.77
C ALA A 369 -2.74 -15.27 -33.41
N LEU A 370 -3.47 -15.68 -32.35
CA LEU A 370 -2.98 -15.83 -30.95
C LEU A 370 -3.17 -17.26 -30.41
#